data_AF-A0A1V4QNR8-F1
#
_entry.id   AF-A0A1V4QNR8-F1
#
_cell.length_a   1.000
_cell.length_b   1.000
_cell.length_c   1.000
_cell.angle_alpha   90.00
_cell.angle_beta   90.00
_cell.angle_gamma   90.00
#
_symmetry.space_group_name_H-M   'P 1'
#
loop_
_entity.id
_entity.type
_entity.pdbx_description
1 polymer ?
#
loop_
_entity_poly.entity_id
_entity_poly.type
_entity_poly.pdbx_seq_one_letter_code
_entity_poly.pdbx_strand_id
1 'polypeptide(L)'
;MGIIRKINPEGRSTFYELACEHHPPHPHFQCCRCGEVQCLESISLDHLCAELQEVLGPGALRVEIRVEGICPKCQALTPEKV
;
A
#
# COMPACT_ATOMS: atom_id res chain seq x y z
N MET A 1 1.65 14.37 -17.24
CA MET A 1 0.56 14.72 -16.30
C MET A 1 0.71 13.83 -15.08
N GLY A 2 1.07 14.38 -13.93
CA GLY A 2 1.25 13.61 -12.69
C GLY A 2 -0.03 13.62 -11.87
N ILE A 3 -0.52 12.45 -11.47
CA ILE A 3 -1.68 12.34 -10.58
C ILE A 3 -1.13 12.23 -9.16
N ILE A 4 -1.52 13.17 -8.29
CA ILE A 4 -1.19 13.11 -6.87
C ILE A 4 -2.14 12.10 -6.21
N ARG A 5 -1.63 10.95 -5.76
CA ARG A 5 -2.41 9.95 -5.02
C ARG A 5 -2.29 10.20 -3.52
N LYS A 6 -3.44 10.36 -2.84
CA LYS A 6 -3.51 10.45 -1.39
C LYS A 6 -3.46 9.06 -0.78
N ILE A 7 -2.51 8.83 0.13
CA ILE A 7 -2.46 7.64 0.99
C ILE A 7 -3.03 8.08 2.34
N ASN A 8 -4.17 7.52 2.72
CA ASN A 8 -4.76 7.69 4.05
C ASN A 8 -4.38 6.50 4.92
N PRO A 9 -3.31 6.57 5.71
CA PRO A 9 -3.13 5.62 6.78
C PRO A 9 -4.13 5.88 7.91
N GLU A 10 -4.50 4.86 8.68
CA GLU A 10 -5.18 5.06 9.96
C GLU A 10 -4.20 5.76 10.93
N GLY A 11 -4.09 7.09 10.86
CA GLY A 11 -3.12 7.89 11.61
C GLY A 11 -2.89 9.32 11.08
N ARG A 12 -2.08 10.11 11.80
CA ARG A 12 -1.91 11.59 11.68
C ARG A 12 -1.23 12.12 10.40
N SER A 13 -0.85 11.26 9.45
CA SER A 13 -0.03 11.66 8.31
C SER A 13 -0.76 11.34 7.01
N THR A 14 -0.93 12.33 6.14
CA THR A 14 -1.37 12.09 4.77
C THR A 14 -0.14 12.01 3.88
N PHE A 15 0.06 10.90 3.17
CA PHE A 15 1.13 10.81 2.18
C PHE A 15 0.58 11.09 0.79
N TYR A 16 1.43 11.67 -0.05
CA TYR A 16 1.12 11.99 -1.43
C TYR A 16 2.16 11.35 -2.32
N GLU A 17 1.72 10.58 -3.31
CA GLU A 17 2.59 9.96 -4.31
C GLU A 17 2.34 10.57 -5.69
N LEU A 18 3.40 10.71 -6.49
CA LEU A 18 3.30 11.04 -7.89
C LEU A 18 3.15 9.76 -8.73
N ALA A 19 1.93 9.44 -9.16
CA ALA A 19 1.69 8.37 -10.11
C ALA A 19 1.90 8.88 -11.55
N CYS A 20 2.87 8.30 -12.28
CA CYS A 20 3.15 8.58 -13.70
C CYS A 20 3.59 7.31 -14.44
N GLU A 21 3.79 7.34 -15.76
CA GLU A 21 4.26 6.16 -16.51
C GLU A 21 5.56 5.56 -15.94
N HIS A 22 6.46 6.38 -15.43
CA HIS A 22 7.73 5.94 -14.83
C HIS A 22 7.57 5.46 -13.37
N HIS A 23 6.44 5.76 -12.73
CA HIS A 23 6.08 5.36 -11.37
C HIS A 23 4.61 4.95 -11.36
N PRO A 24 4.29 3.77 -11.92
CA PRO A 24 2.92 3.30 -11.95
C PRO A 24 2.40 3.10 -10.52
N PRO A 25 1.06 3.12 -10.33
CA PRO A 25 0.47 2.87 -9.02
C PRO A 25 0.96 1.54 -8.44
N HIS A 26 1.51 1.58 -7.22
CA HIS A 26 2.01 0.40 -6.55
C HIS A 26 1.59 0.34 -5.07
N PRO A 27 1.64 -0.84 -4.44
CA PRO A 27 1.29 -0.99 -3.03
C PRO A 27 2.32 -0.34 -2.10
N HIS A 28 1.87 0.02 -0.91
CA HIS A 28 2.73 0.56 0.14
C HIS A 28 2.70 -0.32 1.38
N PHE A 29 3.86 -0.51 1.98
CA PHE A 29 4.00 -0.96 3.36
C PHE A 29 4.08 0.24 4.30
N GLN A 30 3.43 0.17 5.46
CA GLN A 30 3.59 1.14 6.53
C GLN A 30 3.86 0.46 7.88
N CYS A 31 4.89 0.95 8.57
CA CYS A 31 5.19 0.53 9.93
C CYS A 31 4.21 1.14 10.94
N CYS A 32 3.51 0.31 11.71
CA CYS A 32 2.59 0.77 12.74
C CYS A 32 3.28 1.40 13.95
N ARG A 33 4.58 1.15 14.14
CA ARG A 33 5.36 1.68 15.29
C ARG A 33 6.01 3.03 15.01
N CYS A 34 6.67 3.20 13.86
CA CYS A 34 7.38 4.44 13.52
C CYS A 34 6.76 5.23 12.37
N GLY A 35 5.75 4.68 11.68
CA GLY A 35 5.10 5.33 10.55
C GLY A 35 5.89 5.32 9.24
N GLU A 36 7.07 4.68 9.19
CA GLU A 36 7.88 4.54 7.98
C GLU A 36 7.08 3.87 6.86
N VAL A 37 7.08 4.49 5.68
CA VAL A 37 6.42 3.99 4.47
C VAL A 37 7.46 3.49 3.49
N GLN A 38 7.22 2.32 2.91
CA GLN A 38 8.07 1.72 1.88
C GLN A 38 7.21 1.35 0.66
N CYS A 39 7.67 1.78 -0.52
CA CYS A 39 7.14 1.34 -1.79
C CYS A 39 7.39 -0.16 -1.94
N LEU A 40 6.34 -0.92 -2.28
CA LEU A 40 6.47 -2.31 -2.67
C LEU A 40 6.49 -2.42 -4.19
N GLU A 41 7.11 -3.48 -4.70
CA GLU A 41 7.04 -3.77 -6.12
C GLU A 41 5.59 -3.91 -6.58
N SER A 42 5.34 -3.55 -7.84
CA SER A 42 4.02 -3.69 -8.44
C SER A 42 3.65 -5.17 -8.51
N ILE A 43 2.47 -5.50 -8.00
CA ILE A 43 1.91 -6.86 -8.06
C ILE A 43 0.73 -6.82 -9.02
N SER A 44 0.67 -7.76 -9.97
CA SER A 44 -0.53 -7.91 -10.81
C SER A 44 -1.70 -8.37 -9.96
N LEU A 45 -2.83 -7.67 -10.09
CA LEU A 45 -4.09 -8.00 -9.43
C LEU A 45 -5.14 -8.50 -10.41
N ASP A 46 -4.73 -8.87 -11.63
CA ASP A 46 -5.66 -9.17 -12.72
C ASP A 46 -6.60 -10.34 -12.37
N HIS A 47 -6.05 -11.40 -11.76
CA HIS A 47 -6.84 -12.54 -11.28
C HIS A 47 -7.85 -12.14 -10.20
N LEU A 48 -7.41 -11.38 -9.19
CA LEU A 48 -8.29 -10.90 -8.12
C LEU A 48 -9.39 -9.99 -8.68
N CYS A 49 -9.04 -9.09 -9.59
CA CYS A 49 -9.99 -8.21 -10.26
C CYS A 49 -11.02 -8.99 -11.06
N ALA A 50 -10.60 -10.04 -11.78
CA ALA A 50 -11.51 -10.91 -12.53
C ALA A 50 -12.50 -11.62 -11.59
N GLU A 51 -12.01 -12.22 -10.50
CA GLU A 51 -12.87 -12.86 -9.49
C GLU A 51 -13.85 -11.88 -8.85
N LEU A 52 -13.40 -10.64 -8.56
CA LEU A 52 -14.26 -9.60 -8.00
C LEU A 52 -15.33 -9.13 -9.00
N GLN A 53 -15.03 -9.09 -10.30
CA GLN A 53 -16.03 -8.74 -11.32
C GLN A 53 -17.10 -9.81 -11.49
N GLU A 54 -16.76 -11.08 -11.35
CA GLU A 54 -17.75 -12.17 -11.36
C GLU A 54 -18.74 -12.03 -10.19
N VAL A 55 -18.27 -11.58 -9.02
CA VAL A 55 -19.10 -11.42 -7.81
C VAL A 55 -19.87 -10.09 -7.80
N LEU A 56 -19.23 -8.98 -8.17
CA LEU A 56 -19.77 -7.62 -8.05
C LEU A 56 -20.47 -7.14 -9.33
N GLY A 57 -20.31 -7.88 -10.43
CA GLY A 57 -20.77 -7.50 -11.75
C GLY A 57 -19.75 -6.63 -12.51
N PRO A 58 -20.00 -6.41 -13.82
CA PRO A 58 -19.11 -5.64 -14.68
C PRO A 58 -19.09 -4.16 -14.26
N GLY A 59 -17.89 -3.60 -14.10
CA GLY A 59 -17.71 -2.20 -13.73
C GLY A 59 -16.25 -1.83 -13.48
N ALA A 60 -15.95 -0.52 -13.43
CA ALA A 60 -14.62 -0.04 -13.09
C ALA A 60 -14.35 -0.31 -11.59
N LEU A 61 -13.48 -1.27 -11.30
CA LEU A 61 -13.01 -1.57 -9.96
C LEU A 61 -11.78 -0.72 -9.62
N ARG A 62 -11.84 -0.01 -8.51
CA ARG A 62 -10.66 0.57 -7.87
C ARG A 62 -10.20 -0.36 -6.77
N VAL A 63 -9.00 -0.92 -6.93
CA VAL A 63 -8.37 -1.77 -5.90
C VAL A 63 -7.19 -1.02 -5.30
N GLU A 64 -7.15 -0.96 -3.98
CA GLU A 64 -6.04 -0.36 -3.23
C GLU A 64 -5.48 -1.38 -2.25
N ILE A 65 -4.18 -1.64 -2.33
CA ILE A 65 -3.47 -2.53 -1.41
C ILE A 65 -2.60 -1.70 -0.49
N ARG A 66 -2.87 -1.85 0.80
CA ARG A 66 -2.08 -1.27 1.89
C ARG A 66 -1.65 -2.40 2.81
N VAL A 67 -0.35 -2.50 3.04
CA VAL A 67 0.23 -3.48 3.97
C VAL A 67 0.66 -2.75 5.23
N GLU A 68 0.26 -3.25 6.38
CA GLU A 68 0.65 -2.72 7.69
C GLU A 68 1.46 -3.77 8.45
N GLY A 69 2.44 -3.33 9.24
CA GLY A 69 3.23 -4.23 10.08
C GLY A 69 4.32 -3.52 10.86
N ILE A 70 5.36 -4.22 11.28
CA ILE A 70 6.50 -3.65 12.01
C ILE A 70 7.75 -3.73 11.13
N CYS A 71 8.38 -2.59 10.81
CA CYS A 71 9.58 -2.58 9.97
C CYS A 71 10.77 -3.25 10.67
N PRO A 72 11.80 -3.72 9.92
CA PRO A 72 12.97 -4.39 10.50
C PRO A 72 13.67 -3.58 11.59
N LYS A 73 13.77 -2.24 11.41
CA LYS A 73 14.33 -1.33 12.42
C LYS A 73 13.55 -1.41 13.73
N CYS A 74 12.22 -1.44 13.65
CA CYS A 74 11.35 -1.53 14.81
C CYS A 74 11.32 -2.94 15.44
N GLN A 75 11.52 -3.99 14.64
CA GLN A 75 11.65 -5.35 15.15
C GLN A 75 12.96 -5.53 15.94
N ALA A 76 14.07 -4.96 15.47
CA ALA A 76 15.36 -4.99 16.18
C ALA A 76 15.35 -4.20 17.50
N LEU A 77 14.38 -3.29 17.68
CA LEU A 77 14.17 -2.53 18.92
C LEU A 77 13.25 -3.25 19.91
N THR A 78 12.88 -4.50 19.65
CA THR A 78 12.15 -5.33 20.61
C THR A 78 13.20 -6.03 21.48
N PRO A 79 13.29 -5.75 22.79
CA PRO A 79 14.20 -6.48 23.65
C PRO A 79 13.81 -7.96 23.60
N GLU A 80 14.79 -8.82 23.34
CA GLU A 80 14.65 -10.26 23.57
C GLU A 80 14.13 -10.44 25.00
N LYS A 81 12.99 -11.11 25.16
CA LYS A 81 12.55 -11.56 26.48
C LYS A 81 13.62 -12.54 26.98
N VAL A 82 14.47 -12.06 27.90
CA VAL A 82 15.30 -12.89 28.79
C VAL A 82 14.40 -13.79 29.62
#